data_AF-A0A651DEQ3-F1
#
_entry.id   AF-A0A651DEQ3-F1
#
_cell.length_a   1.000
_cell.length_b   1.000
_cell.length_c   1.000
_cell.angle_alpha   90.00
_cell.angle_beta   90.00
_cell.angle_gamma   90.00
#
_symmetry.space_group_name_H-M   'P 1'
#
loop_
_entity.id
_entity.type
_entity.pdbx_description
1 polymer ?
#
loop_
_entity_poly.entity_id
_entity_poly.type
_entity_poly.pdbx_seq_one_letter_code
_entity_poly.pdbx_strand_id
1 'polypeptide(L)'
;MPSGSGSRCSGPRSPRGEPKPMAIPDAVLSDLRQELERQKIRLERSMSLTEEAVRPVELDQQAVGRLSRMDSMQNQQMSRNLQDREQARYAAIRTALERMDRGEYGSCADCGDEIQAGRLFVVPEIAHCPACSG
;
A
#
# COMPACT_ATOMS: atom_id res chain seq x y z
N MET A 1 25.33 10.19 -20.48
CA MET A 1 25.08 8.87 -19.89
C MET A 1 23.58 8.65 -19.87
N PRO A 2 22.99 7.77 -20.70
CA PRO A 2 21.57 7.49 -20.64
C PRO A 2 21.29 6.40 -19.61
N SER A 3 20.61 6.77 -18.52
CA SER A 3 20.14 5.88 -17.47
C SER A 3 18.95 5.07 -17.98
N GLY A 4 19.23 3.97 -18.68
CA GLY A 4 18.22 2.99 -19.09
C GLY A 4 17.85 2.08 -17.92
N SER A 5 16.92 2.50 -17.06
CA SER A 5 16.24 1.60 -16.12
C SER A 5 15.26 0.72 -16.88
N GLY A 6 15.81 -0.28 -17.58
CA GLY A 6 15.02 -1.29 -18.29
C GLY A 6 14.17 -2.07 -17.31
N SER A 7 12.85 -1.84 -17.37
CA SER A 7 11.85 -2.72 -16.78
C SER A 7 11.99 -4.09 -17.47
N ARG A 8 12.66 -5.04 -16.81
CA ARG A 8 12.93 -6.39 -17.33
C ARG A 8 11.73 -7.32 -17.12
N CYS A 9 10.52 -6.86 -17.41
CA CYS A 9 9.39 -7.77 -17.59
C CYS A 9 9.34 -8.21 -19.05
N SER A 10 10.15 -9.22 -19.37
CA SER A 10 10.08 -10.01 -20.60
C SER A 10 9.07 -11.16 -20.42
N GLY A 11 7.81 -10.85 -20.13
CA GLY A 11 6.70 -11.80 -19.95
C GLY A 11 5.54 -11.47 -20.90
N PRO A 12 4.74 -12.46 -21.34
CA PRO A 12 3.90 -12.32 -22.51
C PRO A 12 2.80 -11.29 -22.24
N ARG A 13 2.70 -10.28 -23.12
CA ARG A 13 1.55 -9.37 -23.15
C ARG A 13 0.30 -10.22 -23.37
N SER A 14 -0.41 -10.54 -22.29
CA SER A 14 -1.66 -11.29 -22.39
C SER A 14 -2.64 -10.43 -23.21
N PRO A 15 -3.15 -10.94 -24.35
CA PRO A 15 -4.04 -10.17 -25.19
C PRO A 15 -5.37 -10.00 -24.45
N ARG A 16 -5.92 -8.79 -24.54
CA ARG A 16 -7.23 -8.42 -24.02
C ARG A 16 -8.27 -9.55 -24.20
N GLY A 17 -8.91 -9.93 -23.09
CA GLY A 17 -10.33 -10.27 -23.10
C GLY A 17 -10.72 -11.75 -23.01
N GLU A 18 -10.24 -12.49 -22.02
CA GLU A 18 -10.95 -13.70 -21.57
C GLU A 18 -10.92 -13.81 -20.02
N PRO A 19 -12.04 -13.62 -19.32
CA PRO A 19 -12.13 -13.96 -17.90
C PRO A 19 -12.17 -15.49 -17.77
N LYS A 20 -11.02 -16.12 -17.50
CA LYS A 20 -10.94 -17.57 -17.24
C LYS A 20 -11.20 -17.88 -15.76
N PRO A 21 -11.76 -19.06 -15.43
CA PRO A 21 -12.56 -19.27 -14.24
C PRO A 21 -11.66 -19.51 -13.02
N MET A 22 -11.30 -18.42 -12.36
CA MET A 22 -11.21 -18.42 -10.90
C MET A 22 -12.12 -17.30 -10.43
N ALA A 23 -13.43 -17.49 -10.65
CA ALA A 23 -14.46 -16.64 -10.10
C ALA A 23 -14.33 -16.73 -8.57
N ILE A 24 -13.60 -15.79 -7.98
CA ILE A 24 -13.71 -15.52 -6.54
C ILE A 24 -15.22 -15.33 -6.33
N PRO A 25 -15.90 -16.20 -5.56
CA PRO A 25 -17.34 -16.08 -5.38
C PRO A 25 -17.66 -14.67 -4.90
N ASP A 26 -18.75 -14.07 -5.35
CA ASP A 26 -19.13 -12.71 -4.95
C ASP A 26 -19.18 -12.57 -3.41
N ALA A 27 -19.55 -13.65 -2.72
CA ALA A 27 -19.48 -13.77 -1.26
C ALA A 27 -18.05 -13.56 -0.71
N VAL A 28 -17.05 -14.20 -1.33
CA VAL A 28 -15.64 -14.07 -0.94
C VAL A 28 -15.10 -12.69 -1.29
N LEU A 29 -15.50 -12.10 -2.43
CA LEU A 29 -15.15 -10.71 -2.75
C LEU A 29 -15.72 -9.74 -1.72
N SER A 30 -16.96 -9.95 -1.28
CA SER A 30 -17.59 -9.16 -0.22
C SER A 30 -16.83 -9.30 1.11
N ASP A 31 -16.41 -10.50 1.49
CA ASP A 31 -15.65 -10.74 2.71
C ASP A 31 -14.28 -10.05 2.67
N LEU A 32 -13.55 -10.19 1.55
CA LEU A 32 -12.27 -9.52 1.33
C LEU A 32 -12.42 -8.00 1.32
N ARG A 33 -13.50 -7.49 0.72
CA ARG A 33 -13.81 -6.05 0.73
C ARG A 33 -14.03 -5.54 2.15
N GLN A 34 -14.83 -6.23 2.97
CA GLN A 34 -15.05 -5.84 4.36
C GLN A 34 -13.75 -5.83 5.17
N GLU A 35 -12.87 -6.81 4.94
CA GLU A 35 -11.58 -6.84 5.60
C GLU A 35 -10.69 -5.66 5.17
N LEU A 36 -10.64 -5.34 3.88
CA LEU A 36 -9.93 -4.16 3.36
C LEU A 36 -10.50 -2.85 3.91
N GLU A 37 -11.81 -2.70 4.00
CA GLU A 37 -12.47 -1.52 4.60
C GLU A 37 -12.14 -1.39 6.10
N ARG A 38 -12.13 -2.51 6.83
CA ARG A 38 -11.72 -2.53 8.25
C ARG A 38 -10.27 -2.10 8.43
N GLN A 39 -9.37 -2.59 7.56
CA GLN A 39 -7.97 -2.18 7.58
C GLN A 39 -7.79 -0.71 7.22
N LYS A 40 -8.54 -0.23 6.22
CA LYS A 40 -8.58 1.18 5.83
C LYS A 40 -8.97 2.07 7.01
N ILE A 41 -10.08 1.79 7.68
CA ILE A 41 -10.55 2.57 8.84
C ILE A 41 -9.52 2.55 9.97
N ARG A 42 -8.85 1.40 10.19
CA ARG A 42 -7.80 1.29 11.20
C ARG A 42 -6.61 2.20 10.88
N LEU A 43 -6.16 2.21 9.63
CA LEU A 43 -5.07 3.09 9.17
C LEU A 43 -5.48 4.56 9.18
N GLU A 44 -6.70 4.90 8.76
CA GLU A 44 -7.20 6.28 8.84
C GLU A 44 -7.19 6.79 10.28
N ARG A 45 -7.58 5.95 11.25
CA ARG A 45 -7.50 6.31 12.67
C ARG A 45 -6.07 6.43 13.17
N SER A 46 -5.14 5.57 12.75
CA SER A 46 -3.73 5.70 13.17
C SER A 46 -3.09 6.96 12.59
N MET A 47 -3.42 7.28 11.34
CA MET A 47 -2.96 8.50 10.66
C MET A 47 -3.58 9.76 11.26
N SER A 48 -4.87 9.76 11.59
CA SER A 48 -5.51 10.93 12.22
C SER A 48 -4.96 11.20 13.63
N LEU A 49 -4.70 10.16 14.41
CA LEU A 49 -4.11 10.28 15.75
C LEU A 49 -2.65 10.75 15.67
N THR A 50 -1.89 10.28 14.69
CA THR A 50 -0.51 10.75 14.48
C THR A 50 -0.48 12.18 13.95
N GLU A 51 -1.39 12.60 13.08
CA GLU A 51 -1.52 14.02 12.69
C GLU A 51 -1.87 14.92 13.88
N GLU A 52 -2.78 14.49 14.76
CA GLU A 52 -3.09 15.25 15.98
C GLU A 52 -1.92 15.31 16.96
N ALA A 53 -1.13 14.23 17.06
CA ALA A 53 0.07 14.17 17.91
C ALA A 53 1.29 14.88 17.29
N VAL A 54 1.36 14.98 15.97
CA VAL A 54 2.42 15.66 15.20
C VAL A 54 2.10 17.14 14.99
N ARG A 55 0.85 17.58 15.24
CA ARG A 55 0.52 19.00 15.39
C ARG A 55 1.55 19.56 16.37
N PRO A 56 2.45 20.46 15.96
CA PRO A 56 3.57 20.84 16.79
C PRO A 56 3.01 21.38 18.09
N VAL A 57 3.18 20.63 19.18
CA VAL A 57 3.26 21.27 20.48
C VAL A 57 4.40 22.25 20.27
N GLU A 58 4.12 23.54 20.35
CA GLU A 58 5.13 24.58 20.48
C GLU A 58 5.97 24.19 21.70
N LEU A 59 6.97 23.34 21.47
CA LEU A 59 7.94 22.94 22.48
C LEU A 59 8.68 24.23 22.77
N ASP A 60 8.36 24.84 23.91
CA ASP A 60 9.11 25.94 24.51
C ASP A 60 10.60 25.57 24.52
N GLN A 61 11.34 26.03 23.50
CA GLN A 61 12.68 25.55 23.17
C GLN A 61 13.75 26.07 24.14
N GLN A 62 13.38 26.60 25.30
CA GLN A 62 14.34 27.18 26.24
C GLN A 62 15.12 26.14 27.08
N ALA A 63 14.81 24.83 27.00
CA ALA A 63 15.40 23.81 27.90
C ALA A 63 16.01 22.55 27.25
N VAL A 64 16.21 22.49 25.92
CA VAL A 64 16.80 21.30 25.27
C VAL A 64 18.25 21.52 24.82
N GLY A 65 19.19 20.97 25.60
CA GLY A 65 20.64 21.02 25.35
C GLY A 65 21.10 20.34 24.06
N ARG A 66 22.37 20.53 23.67
CA ARG A 66 22.95 20.09 22.38
C ARG A 66 22.76 18.61 22.02
N LEU A 67 22.61 17.71 23.00
CA LEU A 67 22.31 16.29 22.78
C LEU A 67 20.88 16.05 22.25
N SER A 68 19.89 16.75 22.80
CA SER A 68 18.48 16.61 22.37
C SER A 68 18.27 16.95 20.91
N ARG A 69 19.07 17.83 20.30
CA ARG A 69 18.88 18.23 18.89
C ARG A 69 19.23 17.12 17.90
N MET A 70 20.17 16.22 18.22
CA MET A 70 20.50 15.08 17.36
C MET A 70 19.51 13.92 17.52
N ASP A 71 19.14 13.58 18.75
CA ASP A 71 18.07 12.60 19.02
C ASP A 71 16.71 13.04 18.42
N SER A 72 16.40 14.34 18.49
CA SER A 72 15.18 14.88 17.90
C SER A 72 15.13 14.71 16.38
N MET A 73 16.25 14.91 15.68
CA MET A 73 16.32 14.74 14.22
C MET A 73 16.19 13.27 13.82
N GLN A 74 16.86 12.35 14.53
CA GLN A 74 16.75 10.92 14.28
C GLN A 74 15.33 10.40 14.53
N ASN A 75 14.68 10.86 15.61
CA ASN A 75 13.29 10.52 15.91
C ASN A 75 12.33 11.08 14.85
N GLN A 76 12.53 12.33 14.41
CA GLN A 76 11.74 12.92 13.33
C GLN A 76 11.89 12.14 12.02
N GLN A 77 13.11 11.72 11.66
CA GLN A 77 13.36 10.93 10.46
C GLN A 77 12.66 9.56 10.52
N MET A 78 12.69 8.91 11.68
CA MET A 78 12.01 7.62 11.89
C MET A 78 10.49 7.77 11.83
N SER A 79 9.92 8.79 12.48
CA SER A 79 8.48 9.07 12.45
C SER A 79 7.98 9.33 11.03
N ARG A 80 8.72 10.09 10.21
CA ARG A 80 8.39 10.33 8.80
C ARG A 80 8.38 9.04 7.97
N ASN A 81 9.39 8.20 8.12
CA ASN A 81 9.44 6.91 7.40
C ASN A 81 8.26 5.99 7.76
N LEU A 82 7.79 6.02 9.01
CA LEU A 82 6.62 5.26 9.43
C LEU A 82 5.34 5.82 8.78
N GLN A 83 5.16 7.15 8.79
CA GLN A 83 4.04 7.81 8.13
C GLN A 83 3.99 7.53 6.63
N ASP A 84 5.14 7.59 5.94
CA ASP A 84 5.23 7.29 4.50
C ASP A 84 4.79 5.85 4.20
N ARG A 85 5.16 4.90 5.06
CA ARG A 85 4.75 3.48 4.93
C ARG A 85 3.25 3.29 5.18
N GLU A 86 2.70 3.95 6.20
CA GLU A 86 1.25 3.92 6.47
C GLU A 86 0.47 4.52 5.30
N GLN A 87 0.92 5.65 4.76
CA GLN A 87 0.32 6.32 3.60
C GLN A 87 0.37 5.45 2.34
N ALA A 88 1.51 4.79 2.08
CA ALA A 88 1.66 3.87 0.96
C ALA A 88 0.70 2.67 1.09
N ARG A 89 0.57 2.11 2.30
CA ARG A 89 -0.36 1.02 2.59
C ARG A 89 -1.81 1.44 2.40
N TYR A 90 -2.18 2.64 2.88
CA TYR A 90 -3.52 3.21 2.68
C TYR A 90 -3.85 3.35 1.19
N ALA A 91 -2.91 3.86 0.40
CA ALA A 91 -3.07 3.99 -1.05
C ALA A 91 -3.23 2.62 -1.74
N ALA A 92 -2.48 1.60 -1.30
CA ALA A 92 -2.62 0.23 -1.81
C ALA A 92 -4.01 -0.35 -1.54
N ILE A 93 -4.52 -0.22 -0.31
CA ILE A 93 -5.86 -0.69 0.07
C ILE A 93 -6.95 0.02 -0.74
N ARG A 94 -6.85 1.35 -0.91
CA ARG A 94 -7.80 2.11 -1.72
C ARG A 94 -7.81 1.63 -3.17
N THR A 95 -6.63 1.41 -3.74
CA THR A 95 -6.49 0.91 -5.11
C THR A 95 -7.08 -0.49 -5.25
N ALA A 96 -6.89 -1.37 -4.26
CA ALA A 96 -7.50 -2.70 -4.25
C ALA A 96 -9.03 -2.63 -4.26
N LEU A 97 -9.63 -1.76 -3.44
CA LEU A 97 -11.08 -1.52 -3.43
C LEU A 97 -11.59 -0.98 -4.77
N GLU A 98 -10.91 0.01 -5.35
CA GLU A 98 -11.25 0.57 -6.67
C GLU A 98 -11.20 -0.51 -7.78
N ARG A 99 -10.25 -1.45 -7.70
CA ARG A 99 -10.15 -2.58 -8.62
C ARG A 99 -11.27 -3.59 -8.43
N MET A 100 -11.69 -3.84 -7.20
CA MET A 100 -12.87 -4.66 -6.92
C MET A 100 -14.13 -4.03 -7.54
N ASP A 101 -14.28 -2.71 -7.44
CA ASP A 101 -15.41 -1.98 -8.04
C ASP A 101 -15.41 -2.05 -9.57
N ARG A 102 -14.24 -2.08 -10.20
CA ARG A 102 -14.08 -2.22 -11.66
C ARG A 102 -14.12 -3.66 -12.17
N GLY A 103 -14.10 -4.65 -11.28
CA GLY A 103 -13.94 -6.06 -11.65
C GLY A 103 -12.54 -6.41 -12.17
N GLU A 104 -11.54 -5.57 -11.91
CA GLU A 104 -10.12 -5.76 -12.26
C GLU A 104 -9.30 -6.31 -11.07
N TYR A 105 -9.97 -6.77 -10.02
CA TYR A 105 -9.32 -7.33 -8.84
C TYR A 105 -8.62 -8.65 -9.20
N GLY A 106 -7.33 -8.74 -8.86
CA GLY A 106 -6.49 -9.87 -9.23
C GLY A 106 -5.61 -9.65 -10.47
N SER A 107 -5.47 -8.42 -10.98
CA SER A 107 -4.49 -8.07 -12.01
C SER A 107 -3.31 -7.24 -11.47
N CYS A 108 -2.11 -7.47 -11.99
CA CYS A 108 -0.89 -6.77 -11.60
C CYS A 108 -0.91 -5.31 -12.11
N ALA A 109 -0.51 -4.35 -11.26
CA ALA A 109 -0.40 -2.94 -11.62
C ALA A 109 0.70 -2.63 -12.63
N ASP A 110 1.79 -3.40 -12.62
CA ASP A 110 2.97 -3.13 -13.45
C ASP A 110 2.90 -3.84 -14.81
N CYS A 111 2.66 -5.15 -14.80
CA CYS A 111 2.67 -5.96 -16.01
C CYS A 111 1.26 -6.30 -16.54
N GLY A 112 0.21 -6.11 -15.73
CA GLY A 112 -1.15 -6.52 -16.09
C GLY A 112 -1.41 -8.03 -15.97
N ASP A 113 -0.42 -8.83 -15.56
CA ASP A 113 -0.59 -10.28 -15.38
C ASP A 113 -1.51 -10.62 -14.20
N GLU A 114 -2.07 -11.82 -14.23
CA GLU A 114 -2.93 -12.33 -13.17
C GLU A 114 -2.16 -12.60 -11.86
N ILE A 115 -2.74 -12.16 -10.75
CA ILE A 115 -2.27 -12.43 -9.39
C ILE A 115 -2.95 -13.71 -8.91
N GLN A 116 -2.18 -14.67 -8.43
CA GLN A 116 -2.72 -15.92 -7.88
C GLN A 116 -3.70 -15.64 -6.74
N ALA A 117 -4.91 -16.21 -6.81
CA ALA A 117 -5.96 -16.01 -5.81
C ALA A 117 -5.47 -16.37 -4.39
N GLY A 118 -4.69 -17.44 -4.24
CA GLY A 118 -4.09 -17.83 -2.95
C GLY A 118 -3.28 -16.70 -2.29
N ARG A 119 -2.69 -15.80 -3.09
CA ARG A 119 -1.97 -14.63 -2.58
C ARG A 119 -2.92 -13.51 -2.18
N LEU A 120 -4.01 -13.29 -2.92
CA LEU A 120 -5.08 -12.35 -2.58
C LEU A 120 -5.83 -12.76 -1.30
N PHE A 121 -5.93 -14.07 -1.02
CA PHE A 121 -6.48 -14.59 0.24
C PHE A 121 -5.56 -14.32 1.44
N VAL A 122 -4.24 -14.30 1.25
CA VAL A 122 -3.27 -14.02 2.32
C VAL A 122 -3.05 -12.52 2.49
N VAL A 123 -2.95 -11.78 1.39
CA VAL A 123 -2.70 -10.34 1.32
C VAL A 123 -3.64 -9.72 0.29
N PRO A 124 -4.85 -9.27 0.68
CA PRO A 124 -5.82 -8.70 -0.24
C PRO A 124 -5.42 -7.33 -0.80
N GLU A 125 -4.50 -6.61 -0.15
CA GLU A 125 -4.01 -5.32 -0.64
C GLU A 125 -2.94 -5.42 -1.74
N ILE A 126 -2.55 -6.64 -2.14
CA ILE A 126 -1.45 -6.83 -3.08
C ILE A 126 -1.84 -6.43 -4.51
N ALA A 127 -1.11 -5.46 -5.06
CA ALA A 127 -1.32 -4.96 -6.41
C ALA A 127 -0.35 -5.54 -7.45
N HIS A 128 0.64 -6.35 -7.03
CA HIS A 128 1.74 -6.81 -7.88
C HIS A 128 1.84 -8.34 -7.92
N CYS A 129 2.15 -8.88 -9.10
CA CYS A 129 2.40 -10.31 -9.28
C CYS A 129 3.71 -10.73 -8.57
N PRO A 130 3.95 -12.02 -8.30
CA PRO A 130 5.19 -12.49 -7.69
C PRO A 130 6.44 -12.12 -8.48
N ALA A 131 6.34 -11.92 -9.80
CA ALA A 131 7.45 -11.48 -10.64
C ALA A 131 7.78 -9.98 -10.48
N CYS A 132 6.80 -9.12 -10.17
CA CYS A 132 7.00 -7.67 -9.95
C CYS A 132 7.23 -7.32 -8.48
N SER A 133 6.84 -8.21 -7.57
CA SER A 133 6.95 -8.02 -6.12
C SER A 133 8.35 -8.36 -5.57
N GLY A 134 9.35 -8.63 -6.42
CA GLY A 134 10.69 -9.10 -6.06
C GLY A 134 11.82 -8.45 -6.84
#